data_AF-A0A2T2U9C4-F1
#
_entry.id   AF-A0A2T2U9C4-F1
#
_cell.length_a   1.000
_cell.length_b   1.000
_cell.length_c   1.000
_cell.angle_alpha   90.00
_cell.angle_beta   90.00
_cell.angle_gamma   90.00
#
_symmetry.space_group_name_H-M   'P 1'
#
loop_
_entity.id
_entity.type
_entity.pdbx_description
1 polymer ?
#
loop_
_entity_poly.entity_id
_entity_poly.type
_entity_poly.pdbx_seq_one_letter_code
_entity_poly.pdbx_strand_id
1 'polypeptide(L)'
;MPVDRRQFLEACSAAGLSGLFPGALYAQVAEEEDESPITTEHVAAAETIAGLSFSSDERELLVENLNENLNQYKSMREQDLPNARAPATTFDPRRGGAEIPDVPPSEDGAYVPLPPVDRPASDEDLAFSSVSELARLLRSRQLTSVELTELALKRLRRHDDQLHAVISYTEERALEAARRADEELDAGDWRGPLHGVPYGAKDLLAVEGTRTTWGATPYQEQRIDETATVVNKLDDAGAVLVAKLSLGALAWGDVWYDATTKNPWNLDQGSSGSSAGPAAAVSAGCVPFAIGSE
;
A
#
# COMPACT_ATOMS: atom_id res chain seq x y z
N MET A 1 -56.68 23.16 6.21
CA MET A 1 -55.61 23.27 7.22
C MET A 1 -54.45 22.39 6.76
N PRO A 2 -53.21 22.90 6.69
CA PRO A 2 -52.07 22.08 6.31
C PRO A 2 -51.78 21.09 7.44
N VAL A 3 -51.61 19.82 7.09
CA VAL A 3 -51.26 18.77 8.06
C VAL A 3 -49.81 18.98 8.45
N ASP A 4 -49.56 19.24 9.74
CA ASP A 4 -48.21 19.30 10.30
C ASP A 4 -47.57 17.89 10.22
N ARG A 5 -46.29 17.84 9.87
CA ARG A 5 -45.45 16.64 9.82
C ARG A 5 -45.66 15.72 11.03
N ARG A 6 -45.89 16.27 12.24
CA ARG A 6 -46.20 15.47 13.43
C ARG A 6 -47.52 14.70 13.32
N GLN A 7 -48.58 15.36 12.85
CA GLN A 7 -49.89 14.74 12.68
C GLN A 7 -49.86 13.67 11.58
N PHE A 8 -49.08 13.89 10.52
CA PHE A 8 -48.85 12.89 9.48
C PHE A 8 -48.13 11.65 10.04
N LEU A 9 -47.04 11.85 10.79
CA LEU A 9 -46.28 10.76 11.39
C LEU A 9 -47.09 10.00 12.46
N GLU A 10 -47.90 10.66 13.28
CA GLU A 10 -48.81 10.01 14.22
C GLU A 10 -49.88 9.17 13.50
N ALA A 11 -50.47 9.69 12.42
CA ALA A 11 -51.45 8.93 11.63
C ALA A 11 -50.83 7.70 10.96
N CYS A 12 -49.62 7.83 10.38
CA CYS A 12 -48.88 6.69 9.82
C CYS A 12 -48.49 5.67 10.89
N SER A 13 -48.18 6.10 12.11
CA SER A 13 -47.84 5.22 13.23
C SER A 13 -49.06 4.48 13.78
N ALA A 14 -50.18 5.19 13.94
CA ALA A 14 -51.44 4.63 14.42
C ALA A 14 -52.06 3.63 13.42
N ALA A 15 -51.83 3.83 12.12
CA ALA A 15 -52.22 2.88 11.07
C ALA A 15 -51.24 1.71 10.89
N GLY A 16 -50.16 1.63 11.68
CA GLY A 16 -49.10 0.63 11.53
C GLY A 16 -48.20 0.83 10.30
N LEU A 17 -48.46 1.86 9.49
CA LEU A 17 -47.77 2.13 8.22
C LEU A 17 -46.30 2.56 8.41
N SER A 18 -45.90 3.11 9.55
CA SER A 18 -44.49 3.51 9.76
C SER A 18 -43.55 2.32 10.01
N GLY A 19 -44.06 1.20 10.54
CA GLY A 19 -43.30 -0.04 10.72
C GLY A 19 -43.59 -1.11 9.67
N LEU A 20 -44.82 -1.17 9.16
CA LEU A 20 -45.23 -2.17 8.18
C LEU A 20 -44.80 -1.83 6.77
N PHE A 21 -44.70 -0.56 6.34
CA PHE A 21 -44.24 -0.30 4.97
C PHE A 21 -42.75 -0.60 4.82
N PRO A 22 -41.84 -0.06 5.66
CA PRO A 22 -40.43 -0.43 5.57
C PRO A 22 -40.21 -1.90 5.91
N GLY A 23 -40.92 -2.44 6.92
CA GLY A 23 -40.79 -3.83 7.34
C GLY A 23 -41.36 -4.85 6.35
N ALA A 24 -42.51 -4.57 5.72
CA ALA A 24 -43.09 -5.43 4.69
C ALA A 24 -42.42 -5.23 3.32
N LEU A 25 -41.90 -4.05 3.01
CA LEU A 25 -41.06 -3.86 1.84
C LEU A 25 -39.71 -4.57 2.03
N TYR A 26 -39.11 -4.48 3.22
CA TYR A 26 -37.90 -5.24 3.57
C TYR A 26 -38.18 -6.74 3.62
N ALA A 27 -39.35 -7.17 4.12
CA ALA A 27 -39.75 -8.58 4.10
C ALA A 27 -40.09 -9.06 2.69
N GLN A 28 -40.72 -8.26 1.82
CA GLN A 28 -40.93 -8.63 0.41
C GLN A 28 -39.62 -8.68 -0.37
N VAL A 29 -38.71 -7.73 -0.14
CA VAL A 29 -37.35 -7.72 -0.71
C VAL A 29 -36.46 -8.82 -0.10
N ALA A 30 -36.78 -9.33 1.09
CA ALA A 30 -36.08 -10.46 1.72
C ALA A 30 -36.74 -11.83 1.43
N GLU A 31 -38.04 -11.87 1.12
CA GLU A 31 -38.79 -13.05 0.69
C GLU A 31 -38.59 -13.33 -0.80
N GLU A 32 -38.40 -12.28 -1.61
CA GLU A 32 -37.71 -12.40 -2.88
C GLU A 32 -36.23 -12.62 -2.56
N GLU A 33 -35.84 -13.87 -2.36
CA GLU A 33 -34.46 -14.32 -2.62
C GLU A 33 -34.20 -14.13 -4.13
N ASP A 34 -34.21 -12.89 -4.60
CA ASP A 34 -33.82 -12.55 -5.94
C ASP A 34 -32.29 -12.68 -5.97
N GLU A 35 -31.84 -13.88 -6.29
CA GLU A 35 -30.44 -14.18 -6.52
C GLU A 35 -29.87 -13.45 -7.73
N SER A 36 -30.71 -12.70 -8.46
CA SER A 36 -30.32 -11.96 -9.64
C SER A 36 -29.18 -10.98 -9.35
N PRO A 37 -28.24 -10.85 -10.31
CA PRO A 37 -27.14 -9.91 -10.18
C PRO A 37 -27.66 -8.47 -10.17
N ILE A 38 -26.90 -7.60 -9.51
CA ILE A 38 -27.11 -6.16 -9.58
C ILE A 38 -26.92 -5.71 -11.04
N THR A 39 -27.81 -4.86 -11.54
CA THR A 39 -27.78 -4.34 -12.92
C THR A 39 -27.60 -2.83 -12.93
N THR A 40 -27.33 -2.24 -14.10
CA THR A 40 -27.23 -0.78 -14.26
C THR A 40 -28.54 -0.06 -13.94
N GLU A 41 -29.69 -0.74 -14.11
CA GLU A 41 -31.02 -0.24 -13.73
C GLU A 41 -31.15 -0.12 -12.20
N HIS A 42 -30.65 -1.11 -11.45
CA HIS A 42 -30.58 -1.03 -9.99
C HIS A 42 -29.72 0.15 -9.53
N VAL A 43 -28.57 0.39 -10.19
CA VAL A 43 -27.69 1.53 -9.91
C VAL A 43 -28.41 2.86 -10.20
N ALA A 44 -29.06 2.99 -11.37
CA ALA A 44 -29.78 4.20 -11.75
C ALA A 44 -30.94 4.54 -10.80
N ALA A 45 -31.66 3.52 -10.29
CA ALA A 45 -32.69 3.71 -9.28
C ALA A 45 -32.10 4.21 -7.95
N ALA A 46 -30.95 3.65 -7.54
CA ALA A 46 -30.28 4.02 -6.29
C ALA A 46 -29.66 5.43 -6.33
N GLU A 47 -29.15 5.88 -7.48
CA GLU A 47 -28.57 7.22 -7.68
C GLU A 47 -29.50 8.34 -7.22
N THR A 48 -30.78 8.23 -7.57
CA THR A 48 -31.81 9.22 -7.22
C THR A 48 -31.99 9.33 -5.71
N ILE A 49 -31.95 8.19 -5.01
CA ILE A 49 -32.09 8.12 -3.55
C ILE A 49 -30.81 8.65 -2.87
N ALA A 50 -29.64 8.32 -3.42
CA ALA A 50 -28.34 8.73 -2.91
C ALA A 50 -28.01 10.20 -3.20
N GLY A 51 -28.74 10.86 -4.11
CA GLY A 51 -28.43 12.22 -4.56
C GLY A 51 -27.17 12.29 -5.42
N LEU A 52 -26.86 11.22 -6.15
CA LEU A 52 -25.70 11.09 -7.04
C LEU A 52 -26.15 11.00 -8.49
N SER A 53 -25.22 11.13 -9.43
CA SER A 53 -25.49 10.98 -10.86
C SER A 53 -24.26 10.41 -11.56
N PHE A 54 -24.44 9.31 -12.28
CA PHE A 54 -23.37 8.63 -13.02
C PHE A 54 -23.69 8.56 -14.51
N SER A 55 -22.65 8.55 -15.34
CA SER A 55 -22.73 8.20 -16.76
C SER A 55 -23.03 6.70 -16.94
N SER A 56 -23.39 6.31 -18.17
CA SER A 56 -23.63 4.88 -18.49
C SER A 56 -22.40 4.03 -18.22
N ASP A 57 -21.22 4.49 -18.63
CA ASP A 57 -19.96 3.76 -18.45
C ASP A 57 -19.60 3.61 -16.96
N GLU A 58 -19.80 4.66 -16.14
CA GLU A 58 -19.61 4.59 -14.69
C GLU A 58 -20.57 3.59 -14.03
N ARG A 59 -21.82 3.51 -14.49
CA ARG A 59 -22.78 2.51 -13.99
C ARG A 59 -22.32 1.09 -14.30
N GLU A 60 -21.82 0.85 -15.50
CA GLU A 60 -21.28 -0.46 -15.90
C GLU A 60 -20.09 -0.86 -15.01
N LEU A 61 -19.17 0.08 -14.73
CA LEU A 61 -18.05 -0.14 -13.81
C LEU A 61 -18.48 -0.42 -12.37
N LEU A 62 -19.56 0.21 -11.91
CA LEU A 62 -20.11 -0.02 -10.57
C LEU A 62 -20.73 -1.42 -10.45
N VAL A 63 -21.43 -1.90 -11.48
CA VAL A 63 -22.14 -3.18 -11.47
C VAL A 63 -21.22 -4.36 -11.16
N GLU A 64 -20.01 -4.38 -11.72
CA GLU A 64 -19.02 -5.44 -11.45
C GLU A 64 -18.67 -5.50 -9.95
N ASN A 65 -18.17 -4.39 -9.40
CA ASN A 65 -17.80 -4.27 -7.98
C ASN A 65 -18.98 -4.55 -7.04
N LEU A 66 -20.18 -4.08 -7.39
CA LEU A 66 -21.38 -4.29 -6.57
C LEU A 66 -21.77 -5.77 -6.51
N ASN A 67 -21.64 -6.50 -7.62
CA ASN A 67 -21.88 -7.94 -7.66
C ASN A 67 -20.80 -8.73 -6.92
N GLU A 68 -19.54 -8.33 -7.01
CA GLU A 68 -18.47 -8.93 -6.20
C GLU A 68 -18.76 -8.76 -4.69
N ASN A 69 -19.13 -7.55 -4.26
CA ASN A 69 -19.53 -7.28 -2.89
C ASN A 69 -20.76 -8.09 -2.46
N LEU A 70 -21.78 -8.17 -3.32
CA LEU A 70 -22.98 -8.98 -3.05
C LEU A 70 -22.60 -10.45 -2.83
N ASN A 71 -21.74 -11.01 -3.68
CA ASN A 71 -21.27 -12.38 -3.55
C ASN A 71 -20.41 -12.59 -2.29
N GLN A 72 -19.55 -11.62 -1.93
CA GLN A 72 -18.82 -11.66 -0.66
C GLN A 72 -19.79 -11.65 0.54
N TYR A 73 -20.82 -10.79 0.54
CA TYR A 73 -21.80 -10.76 1.61
C TYR A 73 -22.61 -12.05 1.70
N LYS A 74 -22.97 -12.66 0.57
CA LYS A 74 -23.61 -13.99 0.55
C LYS A 74 -22.69 -15.02 1.21
N SER A 75 -21.42 -15.10 0.78
CA SER A 75 -20.43 -16.02 1.36
C SER A 75 -20.18 -15.77 2.85
N MET A 76 -20.17 -14.52 3.31
CA MET A 76 -20.06 -14.19 4.74
C MET A 76 -21.27 -14.65 5.54
N ARG A 77 -22.48 -14.54 4.98
CA ARG A 77 -23.73 -14.96 5.64
C ARG A 77 -23.88 -16.48 5.73
N GLU A 78 -23.20 -17.23 4.87
CA GLU A 78 -23.11 -18.70 4.96
C GLU A 78 -22.24 -19.18 6.13
N GLN A 79 -21.39 -18.31 6.70
CA GLN A 79 -20.52 -18.69 7.81
C GLN A 79 -21.30 -18.73 9.13
N ASP A 80 -21.25 -19.87 9.82
CA ASP A 80 -21.78 -20.01 11.18
C ASP A 80 -20.85 -19.32 12.20
N LEU A 81 -21.12 -18.03 12.45
CA LEU A 81 -20.45 -17.20 13.44
C LEU A 81 -21.47 -16.84 14.53
N PRO A 82 -21.51 -17.56 15.66
CA PRO A 82 -22.44 -17.28 16.73
C PRO A 82 -22.22 -15.87 17.30
N ASN A 83 -23.29 -15.13 17.61
CA ASN A 83 -23.19 -13.79 18.22
C ASN A 83 -22.39 -13.75 19.53
N ALA A 84 -22.20 -14.90 20.20
CA ALA A 84 -21.38 -15.03 21.40
C ALA A 84 -19.87 -15.09 21.13
N ARG A 85 -19.44 -15.30 19.87
CA ARG A 85 -18.03 -15.30 19.49
C ARG A 85 -17.54 -13.85 19.44
N ALA A 86 -16.73 -13.48 20.43
CA ALA A 86 -16.09 -12.17 20.44
C ALA A 86 -15.19 -12.01 19.20
N PRO A 87 -15.16 -10.81 18.57
CA PRO A 87 -14.18 -10.54 17.51
C PRO A 87 -12.76 -10.64 18.08
N ALA A 88 -11.79 -10.97 17.21
CA ALA A 88 -10.38 -10.89 17.59
C ALA A 88 -10.03 -9.41 17.85
N THR A 89 -9.92 -9.02 19.12
CA THR A 89 -9.57 -7.65 19.52
C THR A 89 -8.07 -7.43 19.65
N THR A 90 -7.27 -8.48 19.49
CA THR A 90 -5.83 -8.45 19.72
C THR A 90 -5.15 -9.15 18.56
N PHE A 91 -4.41 -8.37 17.77
CA PHE A 91 -3.46 -8.90 16.82
C PHE A 91 -2.12 -9.09 17.54
N ASP A 92 -1.63 -10.33 17.54
CA ASP A 92 -0.32 -10.67 18.09
C ASP A 92 0.62 -11.06 16.94
N PRO A 93 1.51 -10.17 16.48
CA PRO A 93 2.40 -10.46 15.37
C PRO A 93 3.53 -11.43 15.73
N ARG A 94 3.63 -11.87 16.99
CA ARG A 94 4.75 -12.67 17.50
C ARG A 94 4.60 -14.11 17.03
N ARG A 95 5.57 -14.60 16.25
CA ARG A 95 5.64 -16.03 15.89
C ARG A 95 5.95 -16.87 17.13
N GLY A 96 5.15 -17.92 17.36
CA GLY A 96 5.41 -18.93 18.39
C GLY A 96 5.38 -18.41 19.83
N GLY A 97 4.68 -17.29 20.10
CA GLY A 97 4.58 -16.73 21.46
C GLY A 97 5.85 -16.06 21.97
N ALA A 98 6.72 -15.59 21.08
CA ALA A 98 7.92 -14.82 21.46
C ALA A 98 7.56 -13.64 22.39
N GLU A 99 8.41 -13.32 23.35
CA GLU A 99 8.23 -12.13 24.18
C GLU A 99 8.67 -10.88 23.40
N ILE A 100 7.89 -9.80 23.48
CA ILE A 100 8.37 -8.49 23.04
C ILE A 100 9.35 -8.02 24.11
N PRO A 101 10.63 -7.78 23.76
CA PRO A 101 11.58 -7.26 24.72
C PRO A 101 11.09 -5.89 25.19
N ASP A 102 11.05 -5.67 26.52
CA ASP A 102 10.73 -4.38 27.12
C ASP A 102 11.94 -3.45 26.98
N VAL A 103 12.14 -2.94 25.77
CA VAL A 103 13.18 -1.96 25.47
C VAL A 103 12.52 -0.58 25.47
N PRO A 104 12.87 0.31 26.41
CA PRO A 104 12.35 1.67 26.38
C PRO A 104 12.75 2.32 25.05
N PRO A 105 11.89 3.19 24.48
CA PRO A 105 12.27 4.01 23.33
C PRO A 105 13.57 4.74 23.65
N SER A 106 14.61 4.46 22.86
CA SER A 106 15.91 5.12 23.00
C SER A 106 15.87 6.42 22.20
N GLU A 107 16.29 7.53 22.82
CA GLU A 107 16.54 8.79 22.08
C GLU A 107 17.66 8.61 21.03
N ASP A 108 18.59 7.69 21.29
CA ASP A 108 19.72 7.35 20.41
C ASP A 108 19.35 6.32 19.32
N GLY A 109 18.08 5.90 19.24
CA GLY A 109 17.60 4.89 18.30
C GLY A 109 17.92 3.44 18.70
N ALA A 110 17.64 2.50 17.79
CA ALA A 110 17.88 1.07 18.02
C ALA A 110 19.35 0.71 17.73
N TYR A 111 20.01 0.04 18.68
CA TYR A 111 21.28 -0.61 18.38
C TYR A 111 21.05 -1.80 17.45
N VAL A 112 21.60 -1.72 16.25
CA VAL A 112 21.58 -2.83 15.28
C VAL A 112 23.00 -3.41 15.19
N PRO A 113 23.21 -4.67 15.60
CA PRO A 113 24.52 -5.30 15.46
C PRO A 113 24.87 -5.43 13.98
N LEU A 114 26.09 -5.01 13.61
CA LEU A 114 26.62 -5.16 12.27
C LEU A 114 27.54 -6.40 12.26
N PRO A 115 27.07 -7.57 11.77
CA PRO A 115 27.88 -8.78 11.77
C PRO A 115 29.13 -8.58 10.89
N PRO A 116 30.26 -9.23 11.22
CA PRO A 116 31.38 -9.30 10.29
C PRO A 116 30.92 -10.06 9.04
N VAL A 117 31.14 -9.45 7.87
CA VAL A 117 30.80 -10.04 6.58
C VAL A 117 31.85 -9.62 5.56
N ASP A 118 32.25 -10.56 4.73
CA ASP A 118 33.09 -10.31 3.56
C ASP A 118 32.21 -9.88 2.40
N ARG A 119 32.73 -9.00 1.54
CA ARG A 119 31.99 -8.60 0.33
C ARG A 119 31.67 -9.82 -0.54
N PRO A 120 30.38 -10.05 -0.90
CA PRO A 120 30.01 -11.11 -1.83
C PRO A 120 30.73 -10.98 -3.17
N ALA A 121 31.04 -12.12 -3.80
CA ALA A 121 31.81 -12.17 -5.04
C ALA A 121 31.01 -11.72 -6.28
N SER A 122 29.67 -11.72 -6.20
CA SER A 122 28.79 -11.38 -7.31
C SER A 122 27.80 -10.28 -6.93
N ASP A 123 27.42 -9.46 -7.91
CA ASP A 123 26.35 -8.46 -7.79
C ASP A 123 25.01 -9.10 -7.39
N GLU A 124 24.77 -10.36 -7.77
CA GLU A 124 23.53 -11.08 -7.45
C GLU A 124 23.46 -11.40 -5.96
N ASP A 125 24.52 -11.97 -5.39
CA ASP A 125 24.59 -12.26 -3.96
C ASP A 125 24.61 -10.97 -3.12
N LEU A 126 25.25 -9.91 -3.63
CA LEU A 126 25.25 -8.59 -2.98
C LEU A 126 23.83 -8.00 -2.92
N ALA A 127 23.03 -8.17 -3.98
CA ALA A 127 21.67 -7.65 -4.03
C ALA A 127 20.71 -8.31 -3.02
N PHE A 128 20.99 -9.54 -2.59
CA PHE A 128 20.22 -10.27 -1.57
C PHE A 128 20.85 -10.20 -0.17
N SER A 129 21.92 -9.42 0.02
CA SER A 129 22.50 -9.17 1.34
C SER A 129 21.52 -8.40 2.22
N SER A 130 21.49 -8.71 3.51
CA SER A 130 20.65 -8.00 4.48
C SER A 130 21.11 -6.54 4.65
N VAL A 131 20.20 -5.68 5.11
CA VAL A 131 20.51 -4.27 5.43
C VAL A 131 21.69 -4.17 6.41
N SER A 132 21.77 -5.05 7.42
CA SER A 132 22.88 -5.07 8.39
C SER A 132 24.22 -5.45 7.76
N GLU A 133 24.24 -6.35 6.79
CA GLU A 133 25.45 -6.73 6.05
C GLU A 133 25.90 -5.59 5.13
N LEU A 134 24.97 -5.00 4.38
CA LEU A 134 25.25 -3.85 3.52
C LEU A 134 25.79 -2.66 4.33
N ALA A 135 25.17 -2.35 5.47
CA ALA A 135 25.63 -1.33 6.40
C ALA A 135 27.06 -1.60 6.90
N ARG A 136 27.40 -2.87 7.18
CA ARG A 136 28.77 -3.26 7.55
C ARG A 136 29.74 -3.00 6.40
N LEU A 137 29.40 -3.42 5.19
CA LEU A 137 30.25 -3.27 4.01
C LEU A 137 30.52 -1.79 3.70
N LEU A 138 29.48 -0.95 3.73
CA LEU A 138 29.56 0.50 3.57
C LEU A 138 30.46 1.13 4.64
N ARG A 139 30.17 0.87 5.92
CA ARG A 139 30.95 1.40 7.05
C ARG A 139 32.41 0.97 7.03
N SER A 140 32.70 -0.22 6.49
CA SER A 140 34.07 -0.76 6.37
C SER A 140 34.79 -0.38 5.09
N ARG A 141 34.16 0.41 4.20
CA ARG A 141 34.69 0.79 2.88
C ARG A 141 35.00 -0.37 1.94
N GLN A 142 34.37 -1.53 2.17
CA GLN A 142 34.40 -2.64 1.22
C GLN A 142 33.43 -2.41 0.05
N LEU A 143 32.48 -1.50 0.23
CA LEU A 143 31.45 -1.09 -0.73
C LEU A 143 31.21 0.41 -0.58
N THR A 144 30.95 1.12 -1.66
CA THR A 144 30.53 2.54 -1.61
C THR A 144 29.02 2.65 -1.77
N SER A 145 28.43 3.74 -1.25
CA SER A 145 27.01 4.02 -1.41
C SER A 145 26.65 4.25 -2.87
N VAL A 146 27.50 4.93 -3.63
CA VAL A 146 27.32 5.12 -5.08
C VAL A 146 27.27 3.77 -5.80
N GLU A 147 28.21 2.87 -5.52
CA GLU A 147 28.25 1.54 -6.15
C GLU A 147 26.98 0.73 -5.85
N LEU A 148 26.53 0.73 -4.59
CA LEU A 148 25.32 0.02 -4.19
C LEU A 148 24.05 0.65 -4.79
N THR A 149 24.01 1.98 -4.90
CA THR A 149 22.90 2.72 -5.50
C THR A 149 22.80 2.46 -7.01
N GLU A 150 23.93 2.46 -7.72
CA GLU A 150 24.00 2.12 -9.14
C GLU A 150 23.56 0.67 -9.39
N LEU A 151 23.95 -0.26 -8.51
CA LEU A 151 23.49 -1.65 -8.56
C LEU A 151 21.96 -1.74 -8.43
N ALA A 152 21.38 -1.06 -7.43
CA ALA A 152 19.92 -1.04 -7.23
C ALA A 152 19.17 -0.47 -8.45
N LEU A 153 19.62 0.67 -8.97
CA LEU A 153 19.04 1.29 -10.18
C LEU A 153 19.14 0.37 -11.40
N LYS A 154 20.30 -0.28 -11.61
CA LYS A 154 20.52 -1.25 -12.69
C LYS A 154 19.58 -2.44 -12.58
N ARG A 155 19.36 -2.96 -11.37
CA ARG A 155 18.45 -4.09 -11.14
C ARG A 155 16.99 -3.69 -11.32
N LEU A 156 16.56 -2.54 -10.81
CA LEU A 156 15.21 -2.02 -11.08
C LEU A 156 14.97 -1.95 -12.58
N ARG A 157 15.84 -1.29 -13.35
CA ARG A 157 15.71 -1.19 -14.82
C ARG A 157 15.70 -2.55 -15.53
N ARG A 158 16.44 -3.53 -15.01
CA ARG A 158 16.49 -4.89 -15.59
C ARG A 158 15.16 -5.63 -15.42
N HIS A 159 14.47 -5.45 -14.30
CA HIS A 159 13.31 -6.28 -13.93
C HIS A 159 11.97 -5.55 -14.10
N ASP A 160 11.96 -4.23 -14.12
CA ASP A 160 10.74 -3.42 -14.08
C ASP A 160 9.85 -3.57 -15.32
N ASP A 161 10.43 -3.83 -16.50
CA ASP A 161 9.65 -4.13 -17.72
C ASP A 161 8.75 -5.37 -17.55
N GLN A 162 9.12 -6.31 -16.67
CA GLN A 162 8.34 -7.51 -16.37
C GLN A 162 7.53 -7.37 -15.08
N LEU A 163 8.05 -6.64 -14.08
CA LEU A 163 7.44 -6.52 -12.77
C LEU A 163 6.45 -5.37 -12.66
N HIS A 164 6.59 -4.31 -13.45
CA HIS A 164 5.84 -3.06 -13.34
C HIS A 164 5.80 -2.55 -11.89
N ALA A 165 6.98 -2.49 -11.26
CA ALA A 165 7.16 -2.19 -9.85
C ALA A 165 7.55 -0.73 -9.58
N VAL A 166 7.91 0.04 -10.60
CA VAL A 166 8.37 1.44 -10.50
C VAL A 166 7.41 2.39 -11.21
N ILE A 167 7.01 3.46 -10.51
CA ILE A 167 6.26 4.59 -11.10
C ILE A 167 7.22 5.68 -11.60
N SER A 168 8.27 5.97 -10.84
CA SER A 168 9.32 6.90 -11.27
C SER A 168 10.63 6.66 -10.55
N TYR A 169 11.73 6.78 -11.30
CA TYR A 169 13.08 6.77 -10.74
C TYR A 169 13.44 8.13 -10.15
N THR A 170 14.23 8.14 -9.08
CA THR A 170 14.78 9.34 -8.45
C THR A 170 16.30 9.40 -8.63
N GLU A 171 16.81 8.93 -9.77
CA GLU A 171 18.23 8.67 -10.03
C GLU A 171 19.16 9.84 -9.70
N GLU A 172 18.84 11.06 -10.13
CA GLU A 172 19.67 12.24 -9.85
C GLU A 172 19.80 12.48 -8.34
N ARG A 173 18.66 12.55 -7.64
CA ARG A 173 18.58 12.65 -6.17
C ARG A 173 19.31 11.49 -5.48
N ALA A 174 19.15 10.28 -5.99
CA ALA A 174 19.74 9.08 -5.42
C ALA A 174 21.27 9.12 -5.48
N LEU A 175 21.83 9.45 -6.64
CA LEU A 175 23.28 9.52 -6.84
C LEU A 175 23.89 10.70 -6.06
N GLU A 176 23.18 11.82 -5.93
CA GLU A 176 23.62 12.92 -5.07
C GLU A 176 23.66 12.50 -3.59
N ALA A 177 22.59 11.89 -3.09
CA ALA A 177 22.53 11.40 -1.71
C ALA A 177 23.58 10.31 -1.43
N ALA A 178 23.83 9.42 -2.39
CA ALA A 178 24.84 8.37 -2.28
C ALA A 178 26.27 8.94 -2.22
N ARG A 179 26.60 9.93 -3.07
CA ARG A 179 27.91 10.61 -3.00
C ARG A 179 28.10 11.31 -1.66
N ARG A 180 27.06 11.98 -1.15
CA ARG A 180 27.10 12.63 0.16
C ARG A 180 27.33 11.60 1.28
N ALA A 181 26.66 10.46 1.24
CA ALA A 181 26.88 9.37 2.20
C ALA A 181 28.33 8.85 2.13
N ASP A 182 28.88 8.71 0.93
CA ASP A 182 30.30 8.34 0.77
C ASP A 182 31.25 9.41 1.30
N GLU A 183 30.99 10.70 1.11
CA GLU A 183 31.81 11.78 1.67
C GLU A 183 31.77 11.81 3.21
N GLU A 184 30.59 11.62 3.79
CA GLU A 184 30.39 11.59 5.25
C GLU A 184 31.11 10.39 5.88
N LEU A 185 31.01 9.21 5.26
CA LEU A 185 31.78 8.04 5.68
C LEU A 185 33.31 8.28 5.66
N ASP A 186 33.82 9.19 4.81
CA ASP A 186 35.26 9.47 4.64
C ASP A 186 35.72 10.42 5.74
N ALA A 187 34.83 11.33 6.14
CA ALA A 187 34.98 12.18 7.32
C ALA A 187 34.81 11.40 8.64
N GLY A 188 34.27 10.17 8.59
CA GLY A 188 33.98 9.34 9.77
C GLY A 188 32.59 9.58 10.37
N ASP A 189 31.73 10.31 9.67
CA ASP A 189 30.38 10.70 10.10
C ASP A 189 29.36 9.58 9.82
N TRP A 190 29.33 8.57 10.68
CA TRP A 190 28.39 7.46 10.59
C TRP A 190 27.02 7.80 11.20
N ARG A 191 25.97 7.86 10.37
CA ARG A 191 24.59 8.18 10.82
C ARG A 191 23.79 6.99 11.33
N GLY A 192 24.23 5.76 11.06
CA GLY A 192 23.54 4.55 11.50
C GLY A 192 23.31 3.53 10.37
N PRO A 193 22.61 2.42 10.66
CA PRO A 193 22.53 1.25 9.77
C PRO A 193 21.92 1.48 8.39
N LEU A 194 21.26 2.61 8.15
CA LEU A 194 20.67 2.95 6.85
C LEU A 194 21.55 3.91 6.03
N HIS A 195 22.65 4.41 6.60
CA HIS A 195 23.52 5.37 5.96
C HIS A 195 24.13 4.78 4.68
N GLY A 196 23.78 5.38 3.54
CA GLY A 196 24.21 4.98 2.21
C GLY A 196 23.46 3.79 1.60
N VAL A 197 22.44 3.24 2.28
CA VAL A 197 21.67 2.08 1.80
C VAL A 197 20.52 2.55 0.88
N PRO A 198 20.40 2.04 -0.35
CA PRO A 198 19.32 2.41 -1.25
C PRO A 198 17.98 1.81 -0.85
N TYR A 199 16.89 2.50 -1.13
CA TYR A 199 15.53 2.02 -0.86
C TYR A 199 14.51 2.54 -1.86
N GLY A 200 13.39 1.84 -1.96
CA GLY A 200 12.22 2.29 -2.70
C GLY A 200 11.10 2.75 -1.78
N ALA A 201 10.35 3.77 -2.18
CA ALA A 201 9.21 4.29 -1.43
C ALA A 201 7.92 4.10 -2.23
N LYS A 202 6.87 3.52 -1.63
CA LYS A 202 5.53 3.48 -2.22
C LYS A 202 5.12 4.87 -2.71
N ASP A 203 4.50 4.95 -3.89
CA ASP A 203 4.16 6.22 -4.55
C ASP A 203 2.98 6.99 -3.93
N LEU A 204 2.61 6.65 -2.69
CA LEU A 204 1.77 7.49 -1.83
C LEU A 204 2.56 8.36 -0.85
N LEU A 205 3.85 8.07 -0.66
CA LEU A 205 4.71 8.85 0.21
C LEU A 205 5.19 10.07 -0.55
N ALA A 206 4.67 11.25 -0.24
CA ALA A 206 5.07 12.48 -0.92
C ALA A 206 6.59 12.71 -0.81
N VAL A 207 7.21 13.11 -1.92
CA VAL A 207 8.62 13.52 -1.97
C VAL A 207 8.70 14.74 -2.88
N GLU A 208 9.09 15.88 -2.30
CA GLU A 208 9.22 17.14 -3.03
C GLU A 208 10.15 16.98 -4.25
N GLY A 209 9.79 17.61 -5.36
CA GLY A 209 10.50 17.50 -6.63
C GLY A 209 10.19 16.23 -7.45
N THR A 210 9.50 15.24 -6.87
CA THR A 210 9.09 14.01 -7.59
C THR A 210 7.57 14.01 -7.88
N ARG A 211 7.11 13.02 -8.64
CA ARG A 211 5.66 12.75 -8.76
C ARG A 211 5.20 11.92 -7.56
N THR A 212 3.94 12.08 -7.19
CA THR A 212 3.28 11.25 -6.17
C THR A 212 1.83 11.09 -6.61
N THR A 213 1.54 9.98 -7.27
CA THR A 213 0.37 9.81 -8.14
C THR A 213 -0.67 8.86 -7.58
N TRP A 214 -0.35 8.19 -6.48
CA TRP A 214 -1.20 7.19 -5.85
C TRP A 214 -1.59 6.04 -6.79
N GLY A 215 -0.83 5.81 -7.87
CA GLY A 215 -1.09 4.77 -8.86
C GLY A 215 -2.40 4.97 -9.65
N ALA A 216 -3.02 6.15 -9.56
CA ALA A 216 -4.34 6.42 -10.12
C ALA A 216 -4.25 7.39 -11.31
N THR A 217 -4.92 7.04 -12.42
CA THR A 217 -4.87 7.79 -13.69
C THR A 217 -5.16 9.29 -13.55
N PRO A 218 -6.18 9.74 -12.78
CA PRO A 218 -6.45 11.17 -12.60
C PRO A 218 -5.29 11.96 -11.96
N TYR A 219 -4.39 11.28 -11.24
CA TYR A 219 -3.29 11.88 -10.49
C TYR A 219 -1.92 11.56 -11.10
N GLN A 220 -1.86 11.05 -12.35
CA GLN A 220 -0.61 10.67 -13.02
C GLN A 220 0.48 11.74 -13.03
N GLU A 221 0.08 13.01 -13.09
CA GLU A 221 0.99 14.16 -13.09
C GLU A 221 1.01 14.92 -11.75
N GLN A 222 0.39 14.35 -10.72
CA GLN A 222 0.33 14.97 -9.39
C GLN A 222 1.74 15.11 -8.80
N ARG A 223 1.98 16.30 -8.25
CA ARG A 223 3.16 16.66 -7.47
C ARG A 223 2.68 17.29 -6.17
N ILE A 224 3.28 16.88 -5.07
CA ILE A 224 2.96 17.38 -3.74
C ILE A 224 4.20 18.14 -3.26
N ASP A 225 4.01 19.40 -2.87
CA ASP A 225 5.09 20.32 -2.44
C ASP A 225 5.49 20.08 -0.98
N GLU A 226 5.59 18.81 -0.61
CA GLU A 226 5.94 18.36 0.73
C GLU A 226 6.66 17.01 0.65
N THR A 227 7.57 16.78 1.59
CA THR A 227 8.18 15.46 1.78
C THR A 227 7.60 14.79 3.01
N ALA A 228 7.11 13.56 2.84
CA ALA A 228 6.51 12.76 3.90
C ALA A 228 7.49 12.60 5.07
N THR A 229 6.99 12.67 6.30
CA THR A 229 7.84 12.61 7.51
C THR A 229 8.73 11.36 7.56
N VAL A 230 8.23 10.22 7.09
CA VAL A 230 9.04 8.98 7.02
C VAL A 230 10.21 9.10 6.05
N VAL A 231 10.03 9.81 4.93
CA VAL A 231 11.10 10.06 3.95
C VAL A 231 12.13 11.02 4.54
N ASN A 232 11.70 12.11 5.20
CA ASN A 232 12.63 13.00 5.90
C ASN A 232 13.47 12.24 6.94
N LYS A 233 12.85 11.34 7.72
CA LYS A 233 13.58 10.50 8.69
C LYS A 233 14.59 9.56 8.04
N LEU A 234 14.30 9.06 6.83
CA LEU A 234 15.22 8.22 6.07
C LEU A 234 16.35 9.04 5.46
N ASP A 235 16.07 10.24 4.95
CA ASP A 235 17.08 11.18 4.48
C ASP A 235 18.02 11.59 5.63
N ASP A 236 17.48 11.87 6.82
CA ASP A 236 18.24 12.18 8.03
C ASP A 236 19.14 11.00 8.43
N ALA A 237 18.67 9.76 8.30
CA ALA A 237 19.45 8.54 8.55
C ALA A 237 20.50 8.25 7.45
N GLY A 238 20.51 9.02 6.36
CA GLY A 238 21.41 8.84 5.22
C GLY A 238 20.99 7.75 4.23
N ALA A 239 19.74 7.26 4.29
CA ALA A 239 19.22 6.30 3.30
C ALA A 239 19.01 6.96 1.94
N VAL A 240 19.15 6.18 0.86
CA VAL A 240 19.17 6.70 -0.52
C VAL A 240 17.90 6.30 -1.26
N LEU A 241 16.98 7.24 -1.49
CA LEU A 241 15.76 6.96 -2.26
C LEU A 241 16.09 6.78 -3.74
N VAL A 242 15.92 5.57 -4.29
CA VAL A 242 16.21 5.26 -5.71
C VAL A 242 14.98 5.29 -6.62
N ALA A 243 13.80 5.02 -6.06
CA ALA A 243 12.58 4.95 -6.84
C ALA A 243 11.31 5.16 -6.00
N LYS A 244 10.32 5.76 -6.66
CA LYS A 244 8.90 5.69 -6.29
C LYS A 244 8.33 4.38 -6.83
N LEU A 245 7.96 3.48 -5.93
CA LEU A 245 7.47 2.14 -6.26
C LEU A 245 5.96 2.12 -6.40
N SER A 246 5.47 1.27 -7.30
CA SER A 246 4.05 1.10 -7.60
C SER A 246 3.23 0.66 -6.39
N LEU A 247 1.93 0.92 -6.49
CA LEU A 247 0.90 0.53 -5.55
C LEU A 247 -0.38 0.31 -6.34
N GLY A 248 -1.28 -0.54 -5.88
CA GLY A 248 -2.63 -0.52 -6.41
C GLY A 248 -3.27 0.86 -6.25
N ALA A 249 -4.00 1.30 -7.28
CA ALA A 249 -4.57 2.63 -7.36
C ALA A 249 -5.32 2.99 -6.06
N LEU A 250 -5.01 4.16 -5.50
CA LEU A 250 -5.57 4.64 -4.23
C LEU A 250 -5.37 3.66 -3.05
N ALA A 251 -4.23 2.97 -3.07
CA ALA A 251 -3.88 1.96 -2.09
C ALA A 251 -4.85 0.75 -2.06
N TRP A 252 -5.32 0.30 -3.23
CA TRP A 252 -6.18 -0.88 -3.39
C TRP A 252 -5.64 -1.86 -4.46
N GLY A 253 -5.33 -3.10 -4.08
CA GLY A 253 -4.85 -4.13 -5.02
C GLY A 253 -3.45 -3.89 -5.58
N ASP A 254 -3.17 -4.39 -6.78
CA ASP A 254 -1.88 -4.30 -7.48
C ASP A 254 -1.95 -3.68 -8.89
N VAL A 255 -3.14 -3.22 -9.28
CA VAL A 255 -3.37 -2.56 -10.55
C VAL A 255 -3.16 -1.06 -10.39
N TRP A 256 -2.34 -0.46 -11.25
CA TRP A 256 -2.05 0.96 -11.28
C TRP A 256 -2.01 1.46 -12.71
N TYR A 257 -2.67 2.59 -12.97
CA TYR A 257 -2.94 3.06 -14.34
C TYR A 257 -3.53 1.94 -15.23
N ASP A 258 -2.79 1.49 -16.23
CA ASP A 258 -3.08 0.40 -17.16
C ASP A 258 -2.17 -0.83 -16.96
N ALA A 259 -1.36 -0.84 -15.90
CA ALA A 259 -0.42 -1.91 -15.56
C ALA A 259 -0.84 -2.66 -14.28
N THR A 260 -0.28 -3.87 -14.11
CA THR A 260 -0.41 -4.65 -12.87
C THR A 260 0.97 -5.02 -12.40
N THR A 261 1.30 -4.70 -11.15
CA THR A 261 2.58 -5.13 -10.59
C THR A 261 2.60 -6.65 -10.46
N LYS A 262 3.57 -7.31 -11.09
CA LYS A 262 3.67 -8.77 -11.17
C LYS A 262 4.46 -9.36 -10.03
N ASN A 263 4.12 -10.59 -9.67
CA ASN A 263 4.80 -11.36 -8.64
C ASN A 263 6.15 -11.87 -9.17
N PRO A 264 7.29 -11.52 -8.55
CA PRO A 264 8.61 -11.95 -9.01
C PRO A 264 8.84 -13.48 -8.92
N TRP A 265 8.02 -14.20 -8.15
CA TRP A 265 8.06 -15.67 -8.08
C TRP A 265 7.24 -16.34 -9.19
N ASN A 266 6.25 -15.64 -9.76
CA ASN A 266 5.43 -16.11 -10.87
C ASN A 266 4.81 -14.93 -11.63
N LEU A 267 5.37 -14.61 -12.80
CA LEU A 267 4.97 -13.45 -13.61
C LEU A 267 3.54 -13.55 -14.20
N ASP A 268 2.93 -14.74 -14.17
CA ASP A 268 1.52 -14.93 -14.55
C ASP A 268 0.55 -14.40 -13.48
N GLN A 269 1.06 -14.03 -12.29
CA GLN A 269 0.26 -13.54 -11.16
C GLN A 269 0.60 -12.08 -10.81
N GLY A 270 -0.38 -11.37 -10.27
CA GLY A 270 -0.19 -10.07 -9.62
C GLY A 270 0.50 -10.21 -8.26
N SER A 271 1.10 -9.13 -7.77
CA SER A 271 1.81 -9.06 -6.48
C SER A 271 0.91 -8.82 -5.27
N SER A 272 -0.42 -8.75 -5.45
CA SER A 272 -1.37 -8.33 -4.42
C SER A 272 -1.08 -6.93 -3.87
N GLY A 273 -1.88 -6.48 -2.92
CA GLY A 273 -2.02 -5.08 -2.61
C GLY A 273 -2.03 -4.69 -1.15
N SER A 274 -1.89 -3.40 -0.86
CA SER A 274 -1.67 -2.34 -1.86
C SER A 274 -0.23 -1.95 -2.08
N SER A 275 0.68 -2.47 -1.27
CA SER A 275 2.12 -2.21 -1.37
C SER A 275 2.81 -3.15 -2.37
N ALA A 276 2.22 -3.26 -3.57
CA ALA A 276 2.61 -4.22 -4.61
C ALA A 276 4.07 -4.00 -5.09
N GLY A 277 4.42 -2.76 -5.45
CA GLY A 277 5.77 -2.40 -5.90
C GLY A 277 6.84 -2.62 -4.83
N PRO A 278 6.67 -2.11 -3.58
CA PRO A 278 7.55 -2.43 -2.46
C PRO A 278 7.80 -3.92 -2.28
N ALA A 279 6.74 -4.75 -2.26
CA ALA A 279 6.89 -6.19 -2.09
C ALA A 279 7.62 -6.85 -3.26
N ALA A 280 7.27 -6.50 -4.50
CA ALA A 280 7.87 -7.04 -5.71
C ALA A 280 9.36 -6.65 -5.83
N ALA A 281 9.69 -5.38 -5.66
CA ALA A 281 11.04 -4.85 -5.82
C ALA A 281 12.01 -5.42 -4.78
N VAL A 282 11.59 -5.56 -3.52
CA VAL A 282 12.42 -6.18 -2.47
C VAL A 282 12.58 -7.67 -2.74
N SER A 283 11.50 -8.38 -3.06
CA SER A 283 11.54 -9.84 -3.32
C SER A 283 12.40 -10.21 -4.53
N ALA A 284 12.46 -9.34 -5.54
CA ALA A 284 13.33 -9.50 -6.71
C ALA A 284 14.80 -9.09 -6.45
N GLY A 285 15.12 -8.63 -5.24
CA GLY A 285 16.44 -8.11 -4.88
C GLY A 285 16.77 -6.80 -5.62
N CYS A 286 15.79 -6.02 -6.08
CA CYS A 286 16.06 -4.75 -6.76
C CYS A 286 16.50 -3.66 -5.78
N VAL A 287 15.93 -3.67 -4.56
CA VAL A 287 16.32 -2.81 -3.44
C VAL A 287 16.35 -3.64 -2.15
N PRO A 288 17.26 -3.37 -1.21
CA PRO A 288 17.39 -4.15 0.02
C PRO A 288 16.22 -3.95 0.99
N PHE A 289 15.54 -2.79 0.92
CA PHE A 289 14.31 -2.55 1.66
C PHE A 289 13.43 -1.52 0.94
N ALA A 290 12.16 -1.46 1.34
CA ALA A 290 11.21 -0.48 0.84
C ALA A 290 10.18 -0.10 1.90
N ILE A 291 9.53 1.05 1.73
CA ILE A 291 8.45 1.51 2.62
C ILE A 291 7.11 1.36 1.91
N GLY A 292 6.16 0.68 2.57
CA GLY A 292 4.78 0.50 2.14
C GLY A 292 3.77 1.15 3.10
N SER A 293 2.49 0.79 2.95
CA SER A 293 1.40 1.08 3.89
C SER A 293 0.47 -0.12 4.00
N GLU A 294 -0.25 -0.21 5.12
CA GLU A 294 -1.32 -1.17 5.42
C GLU A 294 -2.44 -0.44 6.18
#